data_AF-A0A8T6XTI6-F1
#
_entry.id   AF-A0A8T6XTI6-F1
#
_cell.length_a   1.000
_cell.length_b   1.000
_cell.length_c   1.000
_cell.angle_alpha   90.00
_cell.angle_beta   90.00
_cell.angle_gamma   90.00
#
_symmetry.space_group_name_H-M   'P 1'
#
loop_
_entity.id
_entity.type
_entity.pdbx_description
1 polymer ?
#
loop_
_entity_poly.entity_id
_entity_poly.type
_entity_poly.pdbx_seq_one_letter_code
_entity_poly.pdbx_strand_id
1 'polypeptide(L)'
;MSSLPRLAIIATVVLLLAGALPASSGAEDGEDAMVAVLFDFGNGRFSWGFVPLPDPSNAWCATVDAAEGLGFELEYSFSQYGVFLESVDGVDTPDDFSRYWGLWSWSDVDRTWSDPGMGALGLDVG
;
A
#
# COMPACT_ATOMS: atom_id res chain seq x y z
N MET A 1 -17.00 33.78 2.57
CA MET A 1 -16.26 32.83 1.71
C MET A 1 -15.70 31.78 2.65
N SER A 2 -16.31 30.60 2.65
CA SER A 2 -15.98 29.50 3.56
C SER A 2 -14.65 28.88 3.13
N SER A 3 -13.65 28.85 4.01
CA SER A 3 -12.46 28.04 3.80
C SER A 3 -12.87 26.58 3.96
N LEU A 4 -12.98 25.87 2.84
CA LEU A 4 -13.11 24.41 2.86
C LEU A 4 -11.92 23.85 3.66
N PRO A 5 -12.14 22.93 4.62
CA PRO A 5 -11.03 22.23 5.25
C PRO A 5 -10.26 21.51 4.14
N ARG A 6 -8.94 21.69 4.12
CA ARG A 6 -8.03 21.00 3.21
C ARG A 6 -8.07 19.51 3.55
N LEU A 7 -8.95 18.75 2.91
CA LEU A 7 -8.93 17.30 2.92
C LEU A 7 -7.63 16.86 2.24
N ALA A 8 -6.59 16.54 3.02
CA ALA A 8 -5.45 15.79 2.53
C ALA A 8 -5.82 14.31 2.64
N ILE A 9 -6.34 13.73 1.55
CA ILE A 9 -6.48 12.28 1.41
C ILE A 9 -5.05 11.78 1.14
N ILE A 10 -4.40 11.20 2.15
CA ILE A 10 -3.11 10.52 1.99
C ILE A 10 -3.43 9.04 1.78
N ALA A 11 -3.06 8.53 0.62
CA ALA A 11 -3.39 7.19 0.17
C ALA A 11 -2.15 6.29 0.34
N THR A 12 -2.23 5.25 1.16
CA THR A 12 -1.40 4.06 0.96
C THR A 12 -2.00 3.31 -0.21
N VAL A 13 -1.32 3.40 -1.34
CA VAL A 13 -1.79 2.82 -2.58
C VAL A 13 -1.12 1.45 -2.73
N VAL A 14 -1.77 0.34 -2.34
CA VAL A 14 -1.21 -0.99 -2.63
C VAL A 14 -1.64 -1.37 -4.05
N LEU A 15 -0.75 -1.22 -5.04
CA LEU A 15 -1.02 -1.61 -6.43
C LEU A 15 -0.81 -3.11 -6.64
N LEU A 16 -1.87 -3.88 -6.47
CA LEU A 16 -1.86 -5.23 -7.02
C LEU A 16 -1.99 -5.18 -8.55
N LEU A 17 -0.86 -5.03 -9.24
CA LEU A 17 -0.73 -5.42 -10.64
C LEU A 17 -0.40 -6.90 -10.69
N ALA A 18 -1.43 -7.75 -10.71
CA ALA A 18 -1.27 -9.11 -11.21
C ALA A 18 -1.18 -9.06 -12.75
N GLY A 19 -0.07 -8.54 -13.29
CA GLY A 19 0.09 -8.39 -14.74
C GLY A 19 1.31 -7.61 -15.24
N ALA A 20 2.36 -8.37 -15.61
CA ALA A 20 3.46 -8.03 -16.53
C ALA A 20 4.33 -6.78 -16.22
N LEU A 21 5.39 -7.01 -15.44
CA LEU A 21 6.65 -6.23 -15.55
C LEU A 21 7.28 -6.43 -16.94
N PRO A 22 8.14 -5.49 -17.43
CA PRO A 22 8.74 -5.60 -18.76
C PRO A 22 9.49 -6.93 -18.90
N ALA A 23 9.17 -7.66 -19.97
CA ALA A 23 9.68 -8.99 -20.25
C ALA A 23 11.22 -9.04 -20.20
N SER A 24 11.80 -9.48 -19.08
CA SER A 24 13.04 -10.23 -19.12
C SER A 24 12.66 -11.66 -19.48
N SER A 25 13.08 -12.11 -20.65
CA SER A 25 12.82 -13.44 -21.16
C SER A 25 13.31 -14.50 -20.19
N GLY A 26 12.39 -15.17 -19.49
CA GLY A 26 12.69 -16.30 -18.62
C GLY A 26 11.69 -16.56 -17.49
N ALA A 27 10.43 -16.16 -17.62
CA ALA A 27 9.43 -16.43 -16.59
C ALA A 27 9.06 -17.92 -16.59
N GLU A 28 9.53 -18.65 -15.57
CA GLU A 28 9.01 -19.96 -15.20
C GLU A 28 7.74 -19.76 -14.36
N ASP A 29 6.73 -20.56 -14.64
CA ASP A 29 5.37 -20.44 -14.12
C ASP A 29 5.34 -20.56 -12.57
N GLY A 30 4.93 -19.50 -11.88
CA GLY A 30 4.54 -19.54 -10.46
C GLY A 30 5.53 -19.04 -9.40
N GLU A 31 6.81 -18.83 -9.72
CA GLU A 31 7.84 -18.37 -8.73
C GLU A 31 8.21 -16.87 -8.84
N ASP A 32 7.74 -16.19 -9.89
CA ASP A 32 8.11 -14.79 -10.21
C ASP A 32 6.95 -13.78 -10.02
N ALA A 33 5.86 -14.14 -9.33
CA ALA A 33 4.75 -13.20 -9.11
C ALA A 33 5.23 -12.04 -8.22
N MET A 34 5.10 -10.81 -8.73
CA MET A 34 5.52 -9.59 -8.03
C MET A 34 4.29 -8.76 -7.65
N VAL A 35 4.27 -8.26 -6.41
CA VAL A 35 3.30 -7.29 -5.91
C VAL A 35 3.92 -5.90 -5.99
N ALA A 36 3.19 -4.94 -6.54
CA ALA A 36 3.59 -3.54 -6.50
C ALA A 36 2.94 -2.83 -5.30
N VAL A 37 3.72 -2.02 -4.59
CA VAL A 37 3.24 -1.23 -3.45
C VAL A 37 3.63 0.22 -3.71
N LEU A 38 2.66 1.12 -3.67
CA LEU A 38 2.85 2.56 -3.77
C LEU A 38 2.65 3.23 -2.41
N PHE A 39 3.72 3.81 -1.90
CA PHE A 39 3.66 4.76 -0.81
C PHE A 39 3.41 6.14 -1.39
N ASP A 40 2.18 6.67 -1.29
CA ASP A 40 1.86 8.06 -1.67
C ASP A 40 1.69 8.90 -0.39
N PHE A 41 2.55 9.92 -0.26
CA PHE A 41 2.59 10.79 0.91
C PHE A 41 1.57 11.94 0.84
N GLY A 42 0.73 11.99 -0.21
CA GLY A 42 -0.33 12.98 -0.42
C GLY A 42 0.15 14.42 -0.61
N ASN A 43 1.45 14.62 -0.77
CA ASN A 43 2.11 15.90 -1.02
C ASN A 43 2.81 15.94 -2.39
N GLY A 44 2.48 15.00 -3.28
CA GLY A 44 3.10 14.81 -4.59
C GLY A 44 4.38 13.98 -4.57
N ARG A 45 4.88 13.58 -3.39
CA ARG A 45 5.92 12.55 -3.28
C ARG A 45 5.27 11.18 -3.24
N PHE A 46 5.86 10.23 -3.97
CA PHE A 46 5.49 8.83 -3.91
C PHE A 46 6.70 7.93 -4.13
N SER A 47 6.60 6.65 -3.76
CA SER A 47 7.64 5.65 -3.99
C SER A 47 7.03 4.28 -4.26
N TRP A 48 7.65 3.53 -5.17
CA TRP A 48 7.23 2.20 -5.58
C TRP A 48 8.16 1.14 -5.00
N GLY A 49 7.58 0.19 -4.27
CA GLY A 49 8.21 -1.09 -3.95
C GLY A 49 7.67 -2.18 -4.87
N PHE A 50 8.54 -3.07 -5.33
CA PHE A 50 8.17 -4.26 -6.08
C PHE A 50 8.75 -5.45 -5.33
N VAL A 51 7.87 -6.29 -4.80
CA VAL A 51 8.25 -7.40 -3.93
C VAL A 51 7.74 -8.72 -4.51
N PRO A 52 8.44 -9.83 -4.32
CA PRO A 52 7.87 -11.15 -4.58
C PRO A 52 6.56 -11.33 -3.82
N LEU A 53 5.68 -12.19 -4.32
CA LEU A 53 4.44 -12.55 -3.62
C LEU A 53 4.79 -13.06 -2.21
N PRO A 54 4.33 -12.37 -1.15
CA PRO A 54 4.68 -12.76 0.21
C PRO A 54 3.92 -14.03 0.64
N ASP A 55 4.48 -14.71 1.64
CA ASP A 55 3.80 -15.76 2.41
C ASP A 55 3.78 -15.34 3.90
N PRO A 56 2.62 -14.99 4.47
CA PRO A 56 1.27 -15.07 3.89
C PRO A 56 0.99 -13.99 2.83
N SER A 57 0.16 -14.36 1.86
CA SER A 57 -0.17 -13.57 0.67
C SER A 57 -1.20 -12.47 0.95
N ASN A 58 -0.91 -11.56 1.89
CA ASN A 58 -1.75 -10.41 2.18
C ASN A 58 -1.03 -9.06 1.98
N ALA A 59 -1.83 -8.00 1.84
CA ALA A 59 -1.35 -6.64 1.57
C ALA A 59 -0.45 -6.07 2.67
N TRP A 60 -0.63 -6.50 3.93
CA TRP A 60 0.27 -6.07 5.01
C TRP A 60 1.69 -6.62 4.83
N CYS A 61 1.82 -7.92 4.55
CA CYS A 61 3.12 -8.53 4.29
C CYS A 61 3.82 -7.89 3.08
N ALA A 62 3.09 -7.65 1.98
CA ALA A 62 3.65 -6.95 0.83
C ALA A 62 4.09 -5.52 1.17
N THR A 63 3.33 -4.83 2.03
CA THR A 63 3.68 -3.46 2.49
C THR A 63 4.96 -3.44 3.32
N VAL A 64 5.13 -4.41 4.24
CA VAL A 64 6.33 -4.54 5.06
C VAL A 64 7.55 -4.81 4.18
N ASP A 65 7.48 -5.82 3.30
CA ASP A 65 8.60 -6.16 2.41
C ASP A 65 8.98 -4.98 1.50
N ALA A 66 7.98 -4.22 1.03
CA ALA A 66 8.21 -3.07 0.17
C ALA A 66 8.87 -1.91 0.94
N ALA A 67 8.44 -1.66 2.19
CA ALA A 67 9.06 -0.67 3.05
C ALA A 67 10.50 -1.03 3.38
N GLU A 68 10.76 -2.30 3.73
CA GLU A 68 12.13 -2.81 3.98
C GLU A 68 13.02 -2.62 2.75
N GLY A 69 12.53 -2.97 1.56
CA GLY A 69 13.27 -2.79 0.30
C GLY A 69 13.57 -1.34 -0.04
N LEU A 70 12.75 -0.40 0.41
CA LEU A 70 12.93 1.04 0.24
C LEU A 70 13.73 1.69 1.39
N GLY A 71 13.98 0.96 2.47
CA GLY A 71 14.59 1.50 3.69
C GLY A 71 13.67 2.43 4.48
N PHE A 72 12.36 2.30 4.32
CA PHE A 72 11.36 3.04 5.09
C PHE A 72 11.12 2.39 6.45
N GLU A 73 11.07 3.21 7.49
CA GLU A 73 10.65 2.77 8.82
C GLU A 73 9.12 2.83 8.92
N LEU A 74 8.50 1.75 9.43
CA LEU A 74 7.07 1.68 9.67
C LEU A 74 6.80 1.67 11.18
N GLU A 75 5.99 2.61 11.64
CA GLU A 75 5.40 2.56 12.98
C GLU A 75 3.93 2.13 12.85
N TYR A 76 3.51 1.13 13.62
CA TYR A 76 2.18 0.56 13.52
C TYR A 76 1.71 -0.06 14.84
N SER A 77 0.39 -0.15 14.98
CA SER A 77 -0.25 -0.87 16.08
C SER A 77 -1.27 -1.90 15.58
N PHE A 78 -1.47 -2.93 16.39
CA PHE A 78 -2.51 -3.94 16.15
C PHE A 78 -3.72 -3.67 17.06
N SER A 79 -4.91 -3.80 16.48
CA SER A 79 -6.17 -3.75 17.20
C SER A 79 -7.13 -4.84 16.71
N GLN A 80 -8.33 -4.89 17.30
CA GLN A 80 -9.40 -5.77 16.80
C GLN A 80 -9.86 -5.45 15.36
N TYR A 81 -9.51 -4.28 14.84
CA TYR A 81 -9.83 -3.85 13.47
C TYR A 81 -8.70 -4.16 12.46
N GLY A 82 -7.61 -4.80 12.93
CA GLY A 82 -6.43 -5.10 12.13
C GLY A 82 -5.25 -4.20 12.46
N VAL A 83 -4.34 -4.08 11.49
CA VAL A 83 -3.14 -3.24 11.57
C VAL A 83 -3.48 -1.79 11.21
N PHE A 84 -2.93 -0.86 11.98
CA PHE A 84 -3.04 0.57 11.76
C PHE A 84 -1.64 1.18 11.62
N LEU A 85 -1.39 1.92 10.55
CA LEU A 85 -0.13 2.61 10.32
C LEU A 85 -0.12 3.97 11.04
N GLU A 86 0.78 4.10 11.99
CA GLU A 86 1.03 5.32 12.76
C GLU A 86 2.00 6.23 12.02
N SER A 87 3.03 5.68 11.38
CA SER A 87 4.01 6.43 10.59
C SER A 87 4.61 5.59 9.45
N VAL A 88 5.01 6.26 8.38
CA VAL A 88 5.85 5.70 7.31
C VAL A 88 6.96 6.69 7.02
N ASP A 89 8.21 6.28 7.19
CA ASP A 89 9.42 7.08 6.93
C ASP A 89 9.36 8.48 7.59
N GLY A 90 8.95 8.51 8.86
CA GLY A 90 8.81 9.73 9.67
C GLY A 90 7.65 10.64 9.26
N VAL A 91 6.70 10.14 8.45
CA VAL A 91 5.46 10.85 8.12
C VAL A 91 4.31 10.26 8.92
N ASP A 92 3.95 10.98 9.98
CA ASP A 92 3.01 10.50 10.98
C ASP A 92 1.54 10.78 10.63
N THR A 93 0.69 9.88 11.10
CA THR A 93 -0.71 10.11 11.42
C THR A 93 -0.79 11.10 12.59
N PRO A 94 -1.38 12.30 12.41
CA PRO A 94 -1.51 13.26 13.50
C PRO A 94 -2.44 12.78 14.62
N ASP A 95 -2.22 13.25 15.84
CA ASP A 95 -3.05 12.94 17.03
C ASP A 95 -4.54 13.28 16.85
N ASP A 96 -4.86 14.26 15.99
CA ASP A 96 -6.23 14.67 15.71
C ASP A 96 -6.91 13.84 14.61
N PHE A 97 -6.21 12.84 14.05
CA PHE A 97 -6.64 11.99 12.94
C PHE A 97 -7.16 12.78 11.73
N SER A 98 -6.70 14.02 11.53
CA SER A 98 -7.07 14.84 10.37
C SER A 98 -6.67 14.23 9.03
N ARG A 99 -5.71 13.30 9.06
CA ARG A 99 -5.29 12.41 7.98
C ARG A 99 -4.71 11.13 8.58
N TYR A 100 -4.67 10.06 7.80
CA TYR A 100 -4.08 8.78 8.18
C TYR A 100 -3.64 8.03 6.92
N TRP A 101 -2.79 7.02 7.09
CA TRP A 101 -2.39 6.10 6.04
C TRP A 101 -3.56 5.16 5.68
N GLY A 102 -4.23 5.42 4.56
CA GLY A 102 -5.40 4.64 4.13
C GLY A 102 -5.06 3.55 3.11
N LEU A 103 -5.68 2.37 3.17
CA LEU A 103 -5.45 1.27 2.21
C LEU A 103 -6.31 1.44 0.95
N TRP A 104 -5.68 1.34 -0.22
CA TRP A 104 -6.35 1.29 -1.52
C TRP A 104 -5.87 0.12 -2.35
N SER A 105 -6.78 -0.42 -3.16
CA SER A 105 -6.51 -1.49 -4.11
C SER A 105 -6.85 -1.03 -5.53
N TRP A 106 -6.11 -1.53 -6.51
CA TRP A 106 -6.35 -1.26 -7.92
C TRP A 106 -7.24 -2.33 -8.53
N SER A 107 -8.22 -1.89 -9.31
CA SER A 107 -9.01 -2.76 -10.18
C SER A 107 -8.50 -2.62 -11.62
N ASP A 108 -7.95 -3.69 -12.18
CA ASP A 108 -7.60 -3.75 -13.61
C ASP A 108 -8.84 -3.71 -14.51
N VAL A 109 -10.00 -4.14 -14.00
CA VAL A 109 -11.28 -4.12 -14.71
C VAL A 109 -11.78 -2.69 -14.87
N ASP A 110 -11.85 -1.96 -13.76
CA ASP A 110 -12.43 -0.62 -13.71
C ASP A 110 -11.39 0.47 -13.97
N ARG A 111 -10.10 0.10 -14.00
CA ARG A 111 -8.94 0.99 -14.14
C ARG A 111 -8.98 2.14 -13.13
N THR A 112 -9.31 1.80 -11.89
CA THR A 112 -9.42 2.77 -10.81
C THR A 112 -8.98 2.17 -9.48
N TRP A 113 -8.61 3.08 -8.58
CA TRP A 113 -8.41 2.80 -7.17
C TRP A 113 -9.74 2.73 -6.44
N SER A 114 -9.85 1.78 -5.51
CA SER A 114 -11.00 1.67 -4.61
C SER A 114 -10.58 1.18 -3.22
N ASP A 115 -11.35 1.62 -2.22
CA ASP A 115 -11.32 1.06 -0.88
C ASP A 115 -11.76 -0.41 -0.94
N PRO A 116 -10.94 -1.36 -0.47
CA PRO A 116 -11.26 -2.79 -0.53
C PRO A 116 -12.34 -3.24 0.47
N GLY A 117 -12.77 -2.37 1.40
CA GLY A 117 -13.75 -2.69 2.44
C GLY A 117 -13.22 -3.59 3.55
N MET A 118 -11.91 -3.78 3.63
CA MET A 118 -11.22 -4.63 4.61
C MET A 118 -9.82 -4.10 4.94
N GLY A 119 -9.24 -4.58 6.04
CA GLY A 119 -7.88 -4.23 6.44
C GLY A 119 -6.79 -5.00 5.67
N ALA A 120 -5.56 -4.50 5.73
CA ALA A 120 -4.43 -5.03 4.96
C ALA A 120 -4.08 -6.51 5.26
N LEU A 121 -4.38 -6.99 6.47
CA LEU A 121 -4.21 -8.40 6.83
C LEU A 121 -5.22 -9.34 6.14
N GLY A 122 -6.36 -8.80 5.70
CA GLY A 122 -7.43 -9.58 5.05
C GLY A 122 -7.47 -9.44 3.53
N LEU A 123 -6.79 -8.42 2.97
CA LEU A 123 -6.70 -8.22 1.53
C LEU A 123 -5.64 -9.16 0.95
N ASP A 124 -6.10 -10.16 0.19
CA ASP A 124 -5.25 -11.09 -0.53
C ASP A 124 -4.54 -10.41 -1.70
N VAL A 125 -3.29 -10.78 -1.94
CA VAL A 125 -2.41 -10.20 -2.98
C VAL A 125 -1.97 -11.21 -4.05
N GLY A 126 -2.51 -12.44 -4.03
CA GLY A 126 -2.11 -13.57 -4.88
C GLY A 126 -3.11 -13.95 -5.97
#